data_AF-A0A6J5UBG2-F1
#
_entry.id   AF-A0A6J5UBG2-F1
#
_cell.length_a   1.000
_cell.length_b   1.000
_cell.length_c   1.000
_cell.angle_alpha   90.00
_cell.angle_beta   90.00
_cell.angle_gamma   90.00
#
_symmetry.space_group_name_H-M   'P 1'
#
loop_
_entity.id
_entity.type
_entity.pdbx_description
1 polymer ?
#
loop_
_entity_poly.entity_id
_entity_poly.type
_entity_poly.pdbx_seq_one_letter_code
_entity_poly.pdbx_strand_id
1 'polypeptide(L)'
;MALTKSGIIRFREQVGQKFSNWVRDQAALAVLGLVKFNKNVFVGLVLMGPIVRALIQMGSSCSIQVLAGLVKIIRTPLVDDINGEIPRIISLLGSEDLSTKVAAINCILEIAFLGREEVIGLMLEEHLIKKLMGVQRLEVGLQSNEDEMEVFVWRRKSQKWRKVWRNFHFQGGWQVL
;
A
#
# COMPACT_ATOMS: atom_id res chain seq x y z
N MET A 1 -0.67 -28.94 -18.23
CA MET A 1 -0.50 -27.89 -17.21
C MET A 1 0.70 -26.99 -17.57
N ALA A 2 0.55 -26.15 -18.60
CA ALA A 2 1.66 -25.42 -19.25
C ALA A 2 1.59 -23.89 -19.06
N LEU A 3 0.78 -23.40 -18.10
CA LEU A 3 0.54 -21.97 -17.89
C LEU A 3 1.44 -21.30 -16.83
N THR A 4 2.28 -22.05 -16.11
CA THR A 4 2.82 -21.55 -14.84
C THR A 4 4.20 -20.89 -14.91
N LYS A 5 5.00 -21.11 -15.96
CA LYS A 5 6.32 -20.43 -16.10
C LYS A 5 6.37 -19.43 -17.25
N SER A 6 5.89 -19.82 -18.44
CA SER A 6 6.00 -18.96 -19.64
C SER A 6 5.00 -17.79 -19.68
N GLY A 7 3.82 -17.91 -19.05
CA GLY A 7 2.79 -16.88 -19.10
C GLY A 7 3.06 -15.67 -18.21
N ILE A 8 3.64 -15.89 -17.02
CA ILE A 8 3.88 -14.85 -16.01
C ILE A 8 5.22 -14.14 -16.20
N ILE A 9 6.24 -14.81 -16.74
CA ILE A 9 7.48 -14.12 -17.20
C ILE A 9 7.13 -13.07 -18.28
N ARG A 10 6.12 -13.36 -19.11
CA ARG A 10 5.57 -12.44 -20.10
C ARG A 10 4.75 -11.30 -19.49
N PHE A 11 4.35 -11.36 -18.21
CA PHE A 11 3.62 -10.28 -17.56
C PHE A 11 4.45 -9.00 -17.51
N ARG A 12 5.76 -9.09 -17.24
CA ARG A 12 6.65 -7.91 -17.32
C ARG A 12 6.72 -7.34 -18.74
N GLU A 13 6.68 -8.21 -19.75
CA GLU A 13 6.74 -7.84 -21.16
C GLU A 13 5.43 -7.21 -21.64
N GLN A 14 4.28 -7.69 -21.16
CA GLN A 14 2.95 -7.16 -21.43
C GLN A 14 2.59 -5.92 -20.61
N VAL A 15 3.19 -5.75 -19.43
CA VAL A 15 3.05 -4.54 -18.59
C VAL A 15 4.08 -3.48 -18.95
N GLY A 16 4.97 -3.74 -19.92
CA GLY A 16 5.83 -2.72 -20.52
C GLY A 16 5.02 -1.62 -21.22
N GLN A 17 5.58 -0.41 -21.32
CA GLN A 17 4.97 0.82 -21.87
C GLN A 17 4.36 0.71 -23.29
N LYS A 18 4.48 -0.43 -23.98
CA LYS A 18 4.00 -0.64 -25.35
C LYS A 18 2.51 -0.94 -25.46
N PHE A 19 1.84 -1.33 -24.36
CA PHE A 19 0.42 -1.72 -24.37
C PHE A 19 -0.47 -0.64 -23.73
N SER A 20 -1.73 -0.56 -24.17
CA SER A 20 -2.71 0.38 -23.61
C SER A 20 -3.01 0.08 -22.14
N ASN A 21 -3.41 1.11 -21.38
CA ASN A 21 -3.72 0.97 -19.95
C ASN A 21 -4.78 -0.11 -19.69
N TRP A 22 -5.80 -0.22 -20.54
CA TRP A 22 -6.84 -1.25 -20.41
C TRP A 22 -6.27 -2.68 -20.50
N VAL A 23 -5.38 -2.95 -21.45
CA VAL A 23 -4.77 -4.29 -21.61
C VAL A 23 -3.93 -4.64 -20.37
N ARG A 24 -3.19 -3.65 -19.85
CA ARG A 24 -2.36 -3.83 -18.65
C ARG A 24 -3.23 -4.08 -17.41
N ASP A 25 -4.36 -3.38 -17.29
CA ASP A 25 -5.33 -3.57 -16.20
C ASP A 25 -6.00 -4.96 -16.27
N GLN A 26 -6.38 -5.44 -17.46
CA GLN A 26 -6.89 -6.80 -17.64
C GLN A 26 -5.86 -7.86 -17.25
N ALA A 27 -4.59 -7.65 -17.60
CA ALA A 27 -3.51 -8.55 -17.19
C ALA A 27 -3.37 -8.56 -15.66
N ALA A 28 -3.42 -7.40 -15.00
CA ALA A 28 -3.36 -7.30 -13.55
C ALA A 28 -4.51 -8.06 -12.87
N LEU A 29 -5.73 -7.91 -13.39
CA LEU A 29 -6.91 -8.66 -12.91
C LEU A 29 -6.74 -10.17 -13.11
N ALA A 30 -6.18 -10.60 -14.25
CA ALA A 30 -5.90 -12.01 -14.50
C ALA A 30 -4.90 -12.58 -13.47
N VAL A 31 -3.84 -11.84 -13.12
CA VAL A 31 -2.90 -12.24 -12.06
C VAL A 31 -3.62 -12.41 -10.72
N LEU A 32 -4.45 -11.44 -10.33
CA LEU A 32 -5.25 -11.57 -9.10
C LEU A 32 -6.17 -12.79 -9.14
N GLY A 33 -6.83 -13.03 -10.29
CA GLY A 33 -7.68 -14.19 -10.53
C GLY A 33 -6.94 -15.52 -10.37
N LEU A 34 -5.72 -15.63 -10.93
CA LEU A 34 -4.88 -16.83 -10.80
C LEU A 34 -4.51 -17.10 -9.34
N VAL A 35 -4.11 -16.06 -8.60
CA VAL A 35 -3.75 -16.19 -7.17
C VAL A 35 -4.97 -16.57 -6.32
N LYS A 36 -6.15 -16.00 -6.62
CA LYS A 36 -7.41 -16.41 -5.99
C LYS A 36 -7.77 -17.86 -6.28
N PHE A 37 -7.54 -18.31 -7.52
CA PHE A 37 -7.85 -19.66 -7.94
C PHE A 37 -6.96 -20.71 -7.25
N ASN A 38 -5.65 -20.47 -7.15
CA ASN A 38 -4.74 -21.37 -6.44
C ASN A 38 -3.56 -20.63 -5.81
N LYS A 39 -3.75 -20.17 -4.58
CA LYS A 39 -2.74 -19.44 -3.81
C LYS A 39 -1.39 -20.17 -3.76
N ASN A 40 -1.40 -21.47 -3.49
CA ASN A 40 -0.18 -22.26 -3.23
C ASN A 40 0.74 -22.36 -4.45
N VAL A 41 0.17 -22.30 -5.66
CA VAL A 41 0.93 -22.36 -6.91
C VAL A 41 1.45 -20.98 -7.32
N PHE A 42 0.62 -19.94 -7.17
CA PHE A 42 0.91 -18.63 -7.75
C PHE A 42 1.57 -17.64 -6.79
N VAL A 43 1.52 -17.86 -5.46
CA VAL A 43 2.18 -16.99 -4.46
C VAL A 43 3.67 -16.82 -4.73
N GLY A 44 4.39 -17.92 -5.00
CA GLY A 44 5.83 -17.86 -5.26
C GLY A 44 6.15 -17.01 -6.49
N LEU A 45 5.29 -17.04 -7.51
CA LEU A 45 5.47 -16.24 -8.72
C LEU A 45 5.18 -14.76 -8.50
N VAL A 46 4.27 -14.42 -7.58
CA VAL A 46 4.02 -13.03 -7.20
C VAL A 46 5.17 -12.47 -6.37
N LEU A 47 5.62 -13.21 -5.35
CA LEU A 47 6.67 -12.78 -4.42
C LEU A 47 8.06 -12.72 -5.06
N MET A 48 8.39 -13.68 -5.93
CA MET A 48 9.70 -13.71 -6.61
C MET A 48 9.67 -12.97 -7.96
N GLY A 49 8.49 -12.55 -8.42
CA GLY A 49 8.30 -11.97 -9.73
C GLY A 49 8.32 -10.43 -9.72
N PRO A 50 8.54 -9.79 -10.88
CA PRO A 50 8.50 -8.34 -11.01
C PRO A 50 7.07 -7.74 -10.91
N ILE A 51 6.07 -8.55 -10.53
CA ILE A 51 4.64 -8.23 -10.60
C ILE A 51 4.30 -7.07 -9.69
N VAL A 52 4.71 -7.14 -8.42
CA VAL A 52 4.42 -6.12 -7.41
C VAL A 52 4.91 -4.75 -7.87
N ARG A 53 6.18 -4.66 -8.25
CA ARG A 53 6.77 -3.43 -8.77
C ARG A 53 6.08 -2.94 -10.04
N ALA A 54 5.72 -3.85 -10.95
CA ALA A 54 5.02 -3.49 -12.18
C ALA A 54 3.63 -2.88 -11.91
N LEU A 55 2.87 -3.44 -10.96
CA LEU A 55 1.57 -2.90 -10.53
C LEU A 55 1.72 -1.49 -9.93
N ILE A 56 2.71 -1.29 -9.05
CA ILE A 56 2.97 0.02 -8.44
C ILE A 56 3.42 1.04 -9.49
N GLN A 57 4.23 0.61 -10.47
CA GLN A 57 4.67 1.46 -11.59
C GLN A 57 3.53 1.84 -12.54
N MET A 58 2.53 0.98 -12.73
CA MET A 58 1.33 1.31 -13.50
C MET A 58 0.58 2.47 -12.88
N GLY A 59 0.43 2.47 -11.54
CA GLY A 59 -0.22 3.56 -10.80
C GLY A 59 -1.68 3.81 -11.16
N SER A 60 -2.32 2.91 -11.93
CA SER A 60 -3.75 2.99 -12.23
C SER A 60 -4.57 2.53 -11.03
N SER A 61 -5.78 3.07 -10.86
CA SER A 61 -6.71 2.63 -9.81
C SER A 61 -6.88 1.10 -9.80
N CYS A 62 -7.00 0.47 -10.97
CA CYS A 62 -7.14 -0.98 -11.11
C CYS A 62 -5.89 -1.73 -10.61
N SER A 63 -4.69 -1.32 -11.03
CA SER A 63 -3.44 -1.98 -10.61
C SER A 63 -3.21 -1.93 -9.10
N ILE A 64 -3.59 -0.81 -8.46
CA ILE A 64 -3.46 -0.63 -7.02
C ILE A 64 -4.53 -1.41 -6.25
N GLN A 65 -5.76 -1.50 -6.79
CA GLN A 65 -6.78 -2.40 -6.24
C GLN A 65 -6.35 -3.87 -6.34
N VAL A 66 -5.71 -4.26 -7.44
CA VAL A 66 -5.13 -5.60 -7.61
C VAL A 66 -4.05 -5.84 -6.56
N LEU A 67 -3.16 -4.88 -6.34
CA LEU A 67 -2.13 -4.94 -5.29
C LEU A 67 -2.75 -5.13 -3.90
N ALA A 68 -3.75 -4.34 -3.53
CA ALA A 68 -4.48 -4.48 -2.27
C ALA A 68 -5.11 -5.88 -2.12
N GLY A 69 -5.71 -6.40 -3.20
CA GLY A 69 -6.25 -7.77 -3.24
C GLY A 69 -5.18 -8.84 -3.04
N LEU A 70 -4.00 -8.68 -3.64
CA LEU A 70 -2.87 -9.58 -3.44
C LEU A 70 -2.35 -9.51 -1.99
N VAL A 71 -2.24 -8.31 -1.40
CA VAL A 71 -1.86 -8.12 0.01
C VAL A 71 -2.82 -8.88 0.92
N LYS A 72 -4.13 -8.79 0.68
CA LYS A 72 -5.14 -9.52 1.46
C LYS A 72 -5.02 -11.04 1.35
N ILE A 73 -4.73 -11.57 0.17
CA ILE A 73 -4.65 -13.02 -0.06
C ILE A 73 -3.33 -13.60 0.44
N ILE A 74 -2.21 -12.94 0.12
CA ILE A 74 -0.86 -13.43 0.41
C ILE A 74 -0.47 -13.12 1.85
N ARG A 75 -0.91 -11.97 2.38
CA ARG A 75 -0.69 -11.44 3.73
C ARG A 75 0.73 -10.90 3.94
N THR A 76 1.29 -11.15 5.12
CA THR A 76 2.60 -10.62 5.57
C THR A 76 3.76 -10.87 4.60
N PRO A 77 3.88 -12.03 3.90
CA PRO A 77 5.01 -12.22 2.98
C PRO A 77 5.05 -11.20 1.84
N LEU A 78 3.88 -10.71 1.39
CA LEU A 78 3.82 -9.70 0.33
C LEU A 78 4.13 -8.31 0.88
N VAL A 79 3.72 -8.02 2.11
CA VAL A 79 4.03 -6.74 2.76
C VAL A 79 5.54 -6.57 2.96
N ASP A 80 6.23 -7.65 3.32
CA ASP A 80 7.69 -7.66 3.43
C ASP A 80 8.39 -7.38 2.09
N ASP A 81 7.85 -7.91 0.99
CA ASP A 81 8.37 -7.68 -0.37
C ASP A 81 8.10 -6.24 -0.87
N ILE A 82 6.98 -5.64 -0.44
CA ILE A 82 6.58 -4.27 -0.82
C ILE A 82 7.37 -3.20 -0.03
N ASN A 83 8.10 -3.56 1.01
CA ASN A 83 8.67 -2.61 1.98
C ASN A 83 9.41 -1.41 1.32
N GLY A 84 10.20 -1.66 0.27
CA GLY A 84 10.92 -0.61 -0.47
C GLY A 84 10.08 0.27 -1.40
N GLU A 85 8.83 -0.11 -1.68
CA GLU A 85 7.91 0.60 -2.59
C GLU A 85 6.81 1.37 -1.83
N ILE A 86 6.77 1.31 -0.49
CA ILE A 86 5.80 2.02 0.35
C ILE A 86 5.75 3.53 0.04
N PRO A 87 6.89 4.27 -0.07
CA PRO A 87 6.87 5.68 -0.41
C PRO A 87 6.11 5.99 -1.70
N ARG A 88 6.25 5.10 -2.69
CA ARG A 88 5.60 5.25 -3.99
C ARG A 88 4.11 5.02 -3.91
N ILE A 89 3.64 4.05 -3.13
CA ILE A 89 2.21 3.83 -2.89
C ILE A 89 1.62 5.05 -2.16
N ILE A 90 2.32 5.58 -1.15
CA ILE A 90 1.88 6.76 -0.41
C ILE A 90 1.82 8.01 -1.31
N SER A 91 2.73 8.14 -2.28
CA SER A 91 2.73 9.25 -3.23
C SER A 91 1.44 9.33 -4.06
N LEU A 92 0.76 8.19 -4.28
CA LEU A 92 -0.50 8.12 -5.03
C LEU A 92 -1.67 8.81 -4.32
N LEU A 93 -1.56 9.08 -3.02
CA LEU A 93 -2.54 9.92 -2.31
C LEU A 93 -2.61 11.35 -2.86
N GLY A 94 -1.55 11.80 -3.55
CA GLY A 94 -1.49 13.08 -4.26
C GLY A 94 -1.99 13.03 -5.70
N SER A 95 -2.43 11.87 -6.22
CA SER A 95 -2.97 11.73 -7.59
C SER A 95 -4.16 12.66 -7.83
N GLU A 96 -4.34 13.24 -9.01
CA GLU A 96 -5.56 14.00 -9.32
C GLU A 96 -6.80 13.10 -9.46
N ASP A 97 -6.60 11.87 -9.97
CA ASP A 97 -7.67 10.88 -10.10
C ASP A 97 -8.13 10.35 -8.73
N LEU A 98 -9.39 10.64 -8.39
CA LEU A 98 -10.04 10.19 -7.16
C LEU A 98 -10.05 8.67 -7.04
N SER A 99 -10.25 7.95 -8.15
CA SER A 99 -10.28 6.47 -8.13
C SER A 99 -8.93 5.91 -7.70
N THR A 100 -7.84 6.49 -8.17
CA THR A 100 -6.47 6.14 -7.78
C THR A 100 -6.19 6.52 -6.33
N LYS A 101 -6.66 7.69 -5.84
CA LYS A 101 -6.54 8.05 -4.41
C LYS A 101 -7.25 7.03 -3.51
N VAL A 102 -8.49 6.68 -3.81
CA VAL A 102 -9.28 5.72 -3.02
C VAL A 102 -8.62 4.34 -3.04
N ALA A 103 -8.15 3.89 -4.20
CA ALA A 103 -7.40 2.64 -4.33
C ALA A 103 -6.13 2.65 -3.47
N ALA A 104 -5.38 3.76 -3.49
CA ALA A 104 -4.17 3.93 -2.69
C ALA A 104 -4.48 3.91 -1.18
N ILE A 105 -5.53 4.60 -0.72
CA ILE A 105 -5.97 4.54 0.68
C ILE A 105 -6.26 3.10 1.08
N ASN A 106 -7.07 2.39 0.30
CA ASN A 106 -7.42 1.01 0.61
C ASN A 106 -6.18 0.10 0.66
N CYS A 107 -5.27 0.25 -0.30
CA CYS A 107 -4.02 -0.50 -0.32
C CYS A 107 -3.14 -0.20 0.90
N ILE A 108 -3.01 1.07 1.29
CA ILE A 108 -2.22 1.49 2.46
C ILE A 108 -2.82 0.92 3.74
N LEU A 109 -4.15 0.94 3.89
CA LEU A 109 -4.81 0.37 5.07
C LEU A 109 -4.60 -1.15 5.18
N GLU A 110 -4.69 -1.87 4.07
CA GLU A 110 -4.42 -3.31 4.04
C GLU A 110 -2.96 -3.62 4.40
N ILE A 111 -2.00 -2.82 3.90
CA ILE A 111 -0.59 -2.95 4.29
C ILE A 111 -0.39 -2.61 5.76
N ALA A 112 -0.98 -1.52 6.27
CA ALA A 112 -0.84 -1.09 7.66
C ALA A 112 -1.45 -2.11 8.64
N PHE A 113 -2.53 -2.78 8.25
CA PHE A 113 -3.16 -3.82 9.06
C PHE A 113 -2.27 -5.06 9.23
N LEU A 114 -1.46 -5.38 8.22
CA LEU A 114 -0.57 -6.55 8.21
C LEU A 114 0.89 -6.22 8.51
N GLY A 115 1.25 -4.93 8.49
CA GLY A 115 2.62 -4.45 8.59
C GLY A 115 3.22 -4.66 9.96
N ARG A 116 4.51 -5.03 9.98
CA ARG A 116 5.34 -5.00 11.17
C ARG A 116 5.77 -3.58 11.51
N GLU A 117 6.37 -3.41 12.68
CA GLU A 117 6.83 -2.11 13.15
C GLU A 117 7.72 -1.38 12.12
N GLU A 118 8.57 -2.08 11.38
CA GLU A 118 9.44 -1.45 10.37
C GLU A 118 8.63 -0.81 9.24
N VAL A 119 7.62 -1.53 8.74
CA VAL A 119 6.71 -1.08 7.67
C VAL A 119 5.88 0.12 8.14
N ILE A 120 5.37 0.06 9.38
CA ILE A 120 4.61 1.17 9.98
C ILE A 120 5.53 2.38 10.20
N GLY A 121 6.77 2.15 10.63
CA GLY A 121 7.80 3.18 10.76
C GLY A 121 8.02 3.94 9.45
N LEU A 122 8.25 3.22 8.35
CA LEU A 122 8.42 3.83 7.03
C LEU A 122 7.17 4.62 6.58
N MET A 123 5.97 4.10 6.84
CA MET A 123 4.73 4.84 6.54
C MET A 123 4.66 6.17 7.27
N LEU A 124 5.07 6.21 8.54
CA LEU A 124 5.07 7.43 9.35
C LEU A 124 6.17 8.42 8.91
N GLU A 125 7.36 7.91 8.56
CA GLU A 125 8.45 8.70 7.99
C GLU A 125 8.03 9.38 6.69
N GLU A 126 7.26 8.67 5.85
CA GLU A 126 6.67 9.19 4.61
C GLU A 126 5.47 10.13 4.82
N HIS A 127 5.29 10.62 6.05
CA HIS A 127 4.27 11.58 6.45
C HIS A 127 2.84 11.12 6.13
N LEU A 128 2.58 9.80 6.18
CA LEU A 128 1.28 9.23 5.81
C LEU A 128 0.11 9.93 6.52
N ILE A 129 0.22 10.18 7.84
CA ILE A 129 -0.83 10.85 8.62
C ILE A 129 -1.16 12.22 8.05
N LYS A 130 -0.14 13.03 7.72
CA LYS A 130 -0.34 14.38 7.16
C LYS A 130 -1.01 14.30 5.78
N LYS A 131 -0.60 13.34 4.94
CA LYS A 131 -1.18 13.13 3.61
C LYS A 131 -2.65 12.68 3.71
N LEU A 132 -2.99 11.74 4.60
CA LEU A 132 -4.37 11.32 4.85
C LEU A 132 -5.24 12.44 5.39
N MET A 133 -4.73 13.25 6.33
CA MET A 133 -5.44 14.44 6.81
C MET A 133 -5.71 15.44 5.69
N GLY A 134 -4.76 15.61 4.76
CA GLY A 134 -4.96 16.44 3.56
C GLY A 134 -6.10 15.93 2.68
N VAL A 135 -6.20 14.62 2.49
CA VAL A 135 -7.31 14.01 1.75
C VAL A 135 -8.65 14.22 2.47
N GLN A 136 -8.71 13.98 3.79
CA GLN A 136 -9.91 14.21 4.59
C GLN A 136 -10.35 15.69 4.55
N ARG A 137 -9.41 16.63 4.63
CA ARG A 137 -9.71 18.08 4.56
C ARG A 137 -10.14 18.55 3.18
N LEU A 138 -9.74 17.88 2.10
CA LEU A 138 -10.26 18.19 0.75
C LEU A 138 -11.73 17.78 0.61
N GLU A 139 -12.16 16.71 1.28
CA GLU A 139 -13.56 16.32 1.34
C GLU A 139 -14.37 17.22 2.29
N VAL A 140 -13.79 17.60 3.43
CA VAL A 140 -14.45 18.45 4.44
C VAL A 140 -14.41 19.94 4.09
N GLY A 141 -13.39 20.43 3.38
CA GLY A 141 -13.26 21.83 2.95
C GLY A 141 -14.24 22.24 1.84
N LEU A 142 -14.97 21.28 1.27
CA LEU A 142 -16.19 21.54 0.49
C LEU A 142 -17.39 21.88 1.40
N GLN A 143 -17.23 21.78 2.72
CA GLN A 143 -18.22 22.05 3.76
C GLN A 143 -17.58 22.77 4.96
N SER A 144 -17.53 24.10 4.86
CA SER A 144 -17.42 25.09 5.95
C SER A 144 -16.07 25.35 6.64
N ASN A 145 -15.85 26.63 6.91
CA ASN A 145 -14.67 27.26 7.49
C ASN A 145 -14.80 27.30 9.03
N GLU A 146 -13.96 26.59 9.81
CA GLU A 146 -13.83 26.80 11.26
C GLU A 146 -12.59 26.11 11.92
N ASP A 147 -11.47 26.00 11.19
CA ASP A 147 -10.55 24.86 11.38
C ASP A 147 -9.14 25.18 11.94
N GLU A 148 -8.92 26.36 12.54
CA GLU A 148 -7.60 26.70 13.13
C GLU A 148 -7.44 26.23 14.60
N MET A 149 -8.53 26.07 15.34
CA MET A 149 -8.49 25.76 16.78
C MET A 149 -8.27 24.26 17.08
N GLU A 150 -8.77 23.38 16.22
CA GLU A 150 -8.59 21.91 16.27
C GLU A 150 -7.11 21.49 16.07
N VAL A 151 -6.38 22.21 15.20
CA VAL A 151 -4.97 21.94 14.89
C VAL A 151 -4.07 22.09 16.13
N PHE A 152 -4.39 23.06 16.99
CA PHE A 152 -3.63 23.33 18.21
C PHE A 152 -3.83 22.23 19.28
N VAL A 153 -5.07 21.73 19.41
CA VAL A 153 -5.44 20.65 20.34
C VAL A 153 -4.79 19.32 19.91
N TRP A 154 -4.78 19.04 18.61
CA TRP A 154 -4.17 17.81 18.11
C TRP A 154 -2.63 17.81 18.20
N ARG A 155 -1.97 18.95 17.98
CA ARG A 155 -0.51 19.09 18.18
C ARG A 155 -0.08 18.69 19.59
N ARG A 156 -0.87 19.02 20.63
CA ARG A 156 -0.63 18.56 22.01
C ARG A 156 -0.83 17.05 22.17
N LYS A 157 -1.88 16.47 21.59
CA LYS A 157 -2.15 15.02 21.70
C LYS A 157 -1.08 14.19 20.98
N SER A 158 -0.60 14.62 19.81
CA SER A 158 0.47 13.94 19.08
C SER A 158 1.81 13.94 19.84
N GLN A 159 2.14 15.01 20.57
CA GLN A 159 3.30 15.01 21.46
C GLN A 159 3.13 14.09 22.68
N LYS A 160 1.90 13.89 23.16
CA LYS A 160 1.59 12.93 24.23
C LYS A 160 1.84 11.49 23.76
N TRP A 161 1.39 11.12 22.56
CA TRP A 161 1.65 9.80 21.98
C TRP A 161 3.13 9.55 21.69
N ARG A 162 3.89 10.57 21.24
CA ARG A 162 5.36 10.48 21.12
C ARG A 162 6.08 10.28 22.46
N LYS A 163 5.53 10.75 23.57
CA LYS A 163 6.08 10.49 24.92
C LYS A 163 5.73 9.09 25.42
N VAL A 164 4.50 8.64 25.19
CA VAL A 164 4.06 7.27 25.51
C VAL A 164 4.92 6.23 24.77
N TRP A 165 5.21 6.47 23.48
CA TRP A 165 6.07 5.61 22.68
C TRP A 165 7.54 5.58 23.13
N ARG A 166 8.11 6.74 23.51
CA ARG A 166 9.47 6.77 24.08
C ARG A 166 9.57 6.04 25.42
N ASN A 167 8.50 6.04 26.22
CA ASN A 167 8.47 5.29 27.47
C ASN A 167 8.36 3.76 27.26
N PHE A 168 7.73 3.32 26.17
CA PHE A 168 7.69 1.90 25.80
C PHE A 168 9.07 1.34 25.41
N HIS A 169 9.90 2.15 24.73
CA HIS A 169 11.29 1.77 24.40
C HIS A 169 12.23 1.68 25.61
N PHE A 170 11.88 2.25 26.76
CA PHE A 170 12.76 2.31 27.94
C PHE A 170 12.50 1.21 28.98
N GLN A 171 11.42 0.43 28.84
CA GLN A 171 11.04 -0.61 29.82
C GLN A 171 11.15 -2.06 29.31
N GLY A 172 11.56 -2.28 28.06
CA GLY A 172 11.71 -3.62 27.48
C GLY A 172 13.12 -4.20 27.59
N GLY A 173 13.70 -4.26 28.79
CA GLY A 173 14.85 -5.11 29.06
C GLY A 173 14.40 -6.56 29.10
N TRP A 174 14.60 -7.30 28.01
CA TRP A 174 14.26 -8.73 27.97
C TRP A 174 15.35 -9.52 28.72
N GLN A 175 15.17 -9.72 30.03
CA GLN A 175 15.77 -10.85 30.72
C GLN A 175 15.06 -12.13 30.26
N VAL A 176 15.85 -12.97 29.62
CA VAL A 176 15.55 -14.34 29.21
C VAL A 176 15.17 -15.15 30.44
N LEU A 177 14.01 -15.82 30.41
CA LEU A 177 13.75 -17.19 30.86
C LEU A 177 12.40 -17.66 30.33
#